data_AF-A0A918A835-F1
#
_entry.id   AF-A0A918A835-F1
#
_cell.length_a   1.000
_cell.length_b   1.000
_cell.length_c   1.000
_cell.angle_alpha   90.00
_cell.angle_beta   90.00
_cell.angle_gamma   90.00
#
_symmetry.space_group_name_H-M   'P 1'
#
loop_
_entity.id
_entity.type
_entity.pdbx_description
1 polymer ?
#
loop_
_entity_poly.entity_id
_entity_poly.type
_entity_poly.pdbx_seq_one_letter_code
_entity_poly.pdbx_strand_id
1 'polypeptide(L)'
;MSSWRRTHPGRWRTSTPGWSAPCSTGAAIAEGNHTWGRIAGHIGYKSSDITHPLRVLEDCGLVVKERDAFQSNATCYRIAEPIIAFYQAIMRPEWVALTTGHAAQVWERARGRFSSAIMGPHFETLCREYASRYGDDLFGPVGEVAAGTVTDPGSRDKKERKIQIDVAVLSPAFAGEPRKVRSLGEAKWGKVMGLRHLDRLRQARDLLEVKGYDTSETVLACYGGAGFDEELVAAARSDARVLLVDLPTLYGSTVSR
;
A
#
# COMPACT_ATOMS: atom_id res chain seq x y z
N MET A 1 37.69 13.44 8.55
CA MET A 1 37.24 13.71 9.94
C MET A 1 35.91 14.46 9.89
N SER A 2 34.82 13.79 10.24
CA SER A 2 33.46 14.35 10.15
C SER A 2 33.16 15.20 11.38
N SER A 3 32.80 16.48 11.21
CA SER A 3 32.44 17.34 12.35
C SER A 3 30.99 17.10 12.77
N TRP A 4 30.78 16.84 14.07
CA TRP A 4 29.45 16.71 14.66
C TRP A 4 29.06 18.00 15.36
N ARG A 5 27.86 18.54 15.09
CA ARG A 5 27.28 19.64 15.87
C ARG A 5 26.11 19.13 16.70
N ARG A 6 26.15 19.44 17.99
CA ARG A 6 25.06 19.19 18.95
C ARG A 6 24.05 20.32 18.81
N THR A 7 22.83 19.98 18.37
CA THR A 7 21.75 20.99 18.25
C THR A 7 20.86 21.01 19.49
N HIS A 8 20.68 19.88 20.20
CA HIS A 8 19.95 19.70 21.47
C HIS A 8 20.47 18.47 22.25
N PRO A 9 20.15 18.30 23.55
CA PRO A 9 20.56 17.12 24.30
C PRO A 9 20.05 15.84 23.62
N GLY A 10 20.97 14.93 23.27
CA GLY A 10 20.64 13.63 22.66
C GLY A 10 20.55 13.58 21.13
N ARG A 11 20.69 14.69 20.39
CA ARG A 11 20.61 14.69 18.92
C ARG A 11 21.89 15.19 18.25
N TRP A 12 22.49 14.34 17.43
CA TRP A 12 23.71 14.62 16.67
C TRP A 12 23.39 14.64 15.18
N ARG A 13 23.90 15.65 14.45
CA ARG A 13 23.78 15.75 12.99
C ARG A 13 25.16 15.91 12.36
N THR A 14 25.44 15.15 11.30
CA THR A 14 26.65 15.26 10.46
C THR A 14 26.48 16.35 9.41
N SER A 15 27.54 17.10 9.10
CA SER A 15 27.53 18.27 8.20
C SER A 15 27.99 18.02 6.75
N THR A 16 28.19 16.77 6.32
CA THR A 16 28.33 16.42 4.89
C THR A 16 26.95 16.16 4.27
N PRO A 17 26.68 16.51 2.99
CA PRO A 17 25.50 16.01 2.28
C PRO A 17 25.73 14.53 1.96
N GLY A 18 25.73 13.72 3.01
CA GLY A 18 25.89 12.28 2.96
C GLY A 18 24.54 11.61 2.74
N TRP A 19 24.59 10.33 2.36
CA TRP A 19 23.46 9.42 2.19
C TRP A 19 22.54 9.25 3.42
N SER A 20 22.81 9.96 4.53
CA SER A 20 22.02 9.90 5.77
C SER A 20 20.59 10.39 5.58
N ALA A 21 20.37 11.47 4.82
CA ALA A 21 19.02 11.99 4.57
C ALA A 21 18.20 11.06 3.64
N PRO A 22 18.71 10.61 2.47
CA PRO A 22 18.05 9.57 1.67
C PRO A 22 17.78 8.28 2.45
N CYS A 23 18.73 7.78 3.25
CA CYS A 23 18.51 6.57 4.04
C CYS A 23 17.41 6.75 5.10
N SER A 24 17.34 7.90 5.77
CA SER A 24 16.30 8.19 6.77
C SER A 24 14.92 8.31 6.12
N THR A 25 14.85 8.93 4.94
CA THR A 25 13.63 8.99 4.13
C THR A 25 13.16 7.60 3.72
N GLY A 26 14.06 6.74 3.24
CA GLY A 26 13.76 5.35 2.89
C GLY A 26 13.25 4.55 4.10
N ALA A 27 13.90 4.68 5.27
CA ALA A 27 13.44 4.03 6.49
C ALA A 27 12.03 4.46 6.90
N ALA A 28 11.71 5.77 6.83
CA ALA A 28 10.38 6.27 7.14
C ALA A 28 9.30 5.65 6.23
N ILE A 29 9.60 5.49 4.94
CA ILE A 29 8.71 4.82 3.98
C ILE A 29 8.55 3.34 4.32
N ALA A 30 9.65 2.65 4.64
CA ALA A 30 9.64 1.23 5.05
C ALA A 30 8.82 0.98 6.33
N GLU A 31 8.73 2.00 7.20
CA GLU A 31 7.92 1.99 8.43
C GLU A 31 6.44 2.38 8.21
N GLY A 32 6.01 2.56 6.96
CA GLY A 32 4.61 2.82 6.61
C GLY A 32 4.23 4.30 6.53
N ASN A 33 5.20 5.21 6.46
CA ASN A 33 4.93 6.63 6.22
C ASN A 33 5.02 6.91 4.72
N HIS A 34 3.87 6.84 4.05
CA HIS A 34 3.82 6.93 2.59
C HIS A 34 3.56 8.33 2.04
N THR A 35 3.12 9.29 2.86
CA THR A 35 2.87 10.65 2.37
C THR A 35 3.98 11.60 2.74
N TRP A 36 4.19 12.62 1.91
CA TRP A 36 5.23 13.65 2.11
C TRP A 36 5.28 14.18 3.55
N GLY A 37 4.13 14.63 4.07
CA GLY A 37 4.05 15.19 5.42
C GLY A 37 4.33 14.17 6.52
N ARG A 38 3.92 12.90 6.33
CA ARG A 38 4.21 11.83 7.29
C ARG A 38 5.68 11.45 7.30
N ILE A 39 6.31 11.38 6.13
CA ILE A 39 7.75 11.12 5.99
C ILE A 39 8.54 12.22 6.71
N ALA A 40 8.29 13.48 6.37
CA ALA A 40 8.97 14.63 6.98
C ALA A 40 8.78 14.67 8.50
N GLY A 41 7.53 14.50 8.96
CA GLY A 41 7.20 14.49 10.38
C GLY A 41 7.89 13.37 11.14
N HIS A 42 7.93 12.16 10.57
CA HIS A 42 8.55 10.99 11.20
C HIS A 42 10.07 11.17 11.38
N ILE A 43 10.78 11.70 10.38
CA ILE A 43 12.23 11.94 10.49
C ILE A 43 12.56 13.22 11.30
N GLY A 44 11.56 14.05 11.59
CA GLY A 44 11.69 15.33 12.29
C GLY A 44 12.29 16.43 11.41
N TYR A 45 11.97 16.43 10.11
CA TYR A 45 12.42 17.43 9.14
C TYR A 45 11.25 18.35 8.77
N LYS A 46 11.54 19.54 8.23
CA LYS A 46 10.49 20.32 7.56
C LYS A 46 10.15 19.66 6.23
N SER A 47 8.91 19.82 5.79
CA SER A 47 8.45 19.29 4.49
C SER A 47 9.32 19.77 3.32
N SER A 48 9.88 20.98 3.37
CA SER A 48 10.81 21.48 2.34
C SER A 48 12.09 20.64 2.22
N ASP A 49 12.56 20.11 3.35
CA ASP A 49 13.91 19.55 3.48
C ASP A 49 14.01 18.11 2.97
N ILE A 50 12.87 17.45 2.71
CA ILE A 50 12.82 16.09 2.16
C ILE A 50 12.75 16.05 0.63
N THR A 51 12.63 17.21 -0.03
CA THR A 51 12.52 17.30 -1.49
C THR A 51 13.69 16.67 -2.21
N HIS A 52 14.90 17.11 -1.88
CA HIS A 52 16.11 16.61 -2.53
C HIS A 52 16.35 15.12 -2.22
N PRO A 53 16.28 14.66 -0.94
CA PRO A 53 16.38 13.23 -0.64
C PRO A 53 15.37 12.34 -1.37
N LEU A 54 14.10 12.74 -1.50
CA LEU A 54 13.11 11.96 -2.23
C LEU A 54 13.43 11.90 -3.72
N ARG A 55 13.77 13.04 -4.34
CA ARG A 55 14.18 13.06 -5.75
C ARG A 55 15.36 12.15 -6.02
N VAL A 56 16.39 12.17 -5.17
CA VAL A 56 17.54 11.26 -5.33
C VAL A 56 17.11 9.80 -5.28
N LEU A 57 16.22 9.42 -4.35
CA LEU A 57 15.71 8.05 -4.28
C LEU A 57 14.83 7.67 -5.48
N GLU A 58 14.03 8.60 -5.99
CA GLU A 58 13.22 8.43 -7.21
C GLU A 58 14.12 8.28 -8.45
N ASP A 59 15.11 9.16 -8.63
CA ASP A 59 16.06 9.12 -9.74
C ASP A 59 16.90 7.83 -9.73
N CYS A 60 17.19 7.29 -8.54
CA CYS A 60 17.87 6.00 -8.39
C CYS A 60 16.93 4.78 -8.58
N GLY A 61 15.64 5.00 -8.80
CA GLY A 61 14.64 3.92 -8.89
C GLY A 61 14.37 3.19 -7.57
N LEU A 62 14.83 3.71 -6.43
CA LEU A 62 14.68 3.08 -5.11
C LEU A 62 13.31 3.38 -4.49
N VAL A 63 12.75 4.53 -4.83
CA VAL A 63 11.41 4.95 -4.41
C VAL A 63 10.59 5.26 -5.63
N VAL A 64 9.33 4.83 -5.62
CA VAL A 64 8.35 5.19 -6.65
C VAL A 64 7.25 6.05 -6.06
N LYS A 65 6.78 6.95 -6.90
CA LYS A 65 5.65 7.82 -6.63
C LYS A 65 4.38 7.18 -7.19
N GLU A 66 3.42 6.90 -6.32
CA GLU A 66 2.12 6.34 -6.67
C GLU A 66 1.04 7.41 -6.51
N ARG A 67 0.14 7.47 -7.50
CA ARG A 67 -1.04 8.35 -7.46
C ARG A 67 -2.18 7.63 -6.79
N ASP A 68 -2.99 8.38 -6.06
CA ASP A 68 -4.24 7.85 -5.48
C ASP A 68 -5.33 7.84 -6.55
N ALA A 69 -6.00 6.69 -6.73
CA ALA A 69 -7.04 6.49 -7.73
C ALA A 69 -8.20 7.51 -7.64
N PHE A 70 -8.47 8.04 -6.44
CA PHE A 70 -9.64 8.89 -6.17
C PHE A 70 -9.25 10.31 -5.74
N GLN A 71 -7.97 10.58 -5.55
CA GLN A 71 -7.46 11.89 -5.12
C GLN A 71 -6.29 12.30 -6.01
N SER A 72 -6.59 13.04 -7.09
CA SER A 72 -5.61 13.48 -8.10
C SER A 72 -4.40 14.24 -7.53
N ASN A 73 -4.58 14.97 -6.43
CA ASN A 73 -3.51 15.72 -5.75
C ASN A 73 -2.80 14.93 -4.66
N ALA A 74 -3.30 13.75 -4.29
CA ALA A 74 -2.66 12.90 -3.29
C ALA A 74 -1.55 12.06 -3.95
N THR A 75 -0.41 12.03 -3.27
CA THR A 75 0.76 11.28 -3.68
C THR A 75 1.22 10.43 -2.51
N CYS A 76 1.48 9.16 -2.81
CA CYS A 76 2.13 8.22 -1.90
C CYS A 76 3.50 7.81 -2.45
N TYR A 77 4.42 7.50 -1.56
CA TYR A 77 5.76 7.04 -1.85
C TYR A 77 5.93 5.62 -1.32
N ARG A 78 6.52 4.76 -2.13
CA ARG A 78 6.80 3.37 -1.80
C ARG A 78 8.24 3.02 -2.19
N ILE A 79 8.88 2.14 -1.43
CA ILE A 79 10.15 1.54 -1.84
C ILE A 79 9.87 0.58 -2.99
N ALA A 80 10.56 0.76 -4.11
CA ALA A 80 10.38 -0.04 -5.31
C ALA A 80 10.74 -1.52 -5.06
N GLU A 81 11.89 -1.73 -4.42
CA GLU A 81 12.56 -3.03 -4.28
C GLU A 81 12.31 -3.69 -2.91
N PRO A 82 11.71 -4.90 -2.85
CA PRO A 82 11.47 -5.60 -1.59
C PRO A 82 12.74 -5.84 -0.76
N ILE A 83 13.89 -6.07 -1.39
CA ILE A 83 15.17 -6.26 -0.68
C ILE A 83 15.64 -4.99 0.03
N ILE A 84 15.37 -3.82 -0.55
CA ILE A 84 15.69 -2.52 0.06
C ILE A 84 14.74 -2.27 1.23
N ALA A 85 13.44 -2.56 1.07
CA ALA A 85 12.48 -2.47 2.16
C ALA A 85 12.87 -3.41 3.32
N PHE A 86 13.28 -4.64 3.02
CA PHE A 86 13.77 -5.61 4.00
C PHE A 86 15.01 -5.10 4.74
N TYR A 87 16.00 -4.58 4.01
CA TYR A 87 17.20 -4.03 4.62
C TYR A 87 16.84 -2.87 5.57
N GLN A 88 16.01 -1.92 5.13
CA GLN A 88 15.65 -0.75 5.92
C GLN A 88 14.81 -1.08 7.16
N ALA A 89 13.80 -1.94 7.00
CA ALA A 89 12.84 -2.24 8.06
C ALA A 89 13.29 -3.35 9.03
N ILE A 90 14.15 -4.26 8.57
CA ILE A 90 14.51 -5.47 9.33
C ILE A 90 16.00 -5.50 9.68
N MET A 91 16.88 -5.40 8.68
CA MET A 91 18.32 -5.60 8.93
C MET A 91 18.96 -4.42 9.65
N ARG A 92 18.70 -3.20 9.16
CA ARG A 92 19.36 -1.99 9.65
C ARG A 92 19.12 -1.72 11.15
N PRO A 93 17.90 -1.87 11.70
CA PRO A 93 17.67 -1.70 13.14
C PRO A 93 18.39 -2.73 14.01
N GLU A 94 18.64 -3.94 13.48
CA GLU A 94 19.16 -5.08 14.21
C GLU A 94 20.63 -5.41 13.85
N TRP A 95 21.32 -4.50 13.14
CA TRP A 95 22.62 -4.76 12.52
C TRP A 95 23.66 -5.32 13.49
N VAL A 96 23.75 -4.76 14.71
CA VAL A 96 24.69 -5.23 15.75
C VAL A 96 24.37 -6.65 16.20
N ALA A 97 23.09 -6.99 16.38
CA ALA A 97 22.69 -8.34 16.76
C ALA A 97 22.97 -9.34 15.63
N LEU A 98 22.72 -8.94 14.38
CA LEU A 98 23.02 -9.75 13.19
C LEU A 98 24.51 -10.05 13.05
N THR A 99 25.38 -9.04 13.17
CA THR A 99 26.84 -9.23 13.03
C THR A 99 27.48 -9.97 14.19
N THR A 100 26.80 -10.07 15.34
CA THR A 100 27.25 -10.84 16.51
C THR A 100 26.68 -12.26 16.57
N GLY A 101 26.02 -12.73 15.51
CA GLY A 101 25.55 -14.11 15.39
C GLY A 101 24.15 -14.38 15.97
N HIS A 102 23.40 -13.35 16.36
CA HIS A 102 22.06 -13.47 16.97
C HIS A 102 20.92 -13.52 15.95
N ALA A 103 21.18 -14.01 14.73
CA ALA A 103 20.25 -13.93 13.61
C ALA A 103 18.90 -14.62 13.88
N ALA A 104 18.91 -15.77 14.56
CA ALA A 104 17.68 -16.50 14.92
C ALA A 104 16.80 -15.69 15.87
N GLN A 105 17.36 -15.06 16.92
CA GLN A 105 16.54 -14.25 17.84
C GLN A 105 16.04 -12.97 17.17
N VAL A 106 16.84 -12.37 16.30
CA VAL A 106 16.41 -11.22 15.48
C VAL A 106 15.23 -11.63 14.61
N TRP A 107 15.31 -12.76 13.91
CA TRP A 107 14.23 -13.24 13.06
C TRP A 107 12.93 -13.46 13.85
N GLU A 108 12.99 -14.18 14.97
CA GLU A 108 11.81 -14.46 15.80
C GLU A 108 11.04 -13.18 16.18
N ARG A 109 11.76 -12.12 16.56
CA ARG A 109 11.18 -10.79 16.86
C ARG A 109 10.69 -10.05 15.60
N ALA A 110 11.40 -10.22 14.48
CA ALA A 110 11.14 -9.50 13.25
C ALA A 110 9.99 -10.07 12.41
N ARG A 111 9.58 -11.33 12.60
CA ARG A 111 8.55 -12.00 11.78
C ARG A 111 7.28 -11.19 11.59
N GLY A 112 6.73 -10.61 12.68
CA GLY A 112 5.53 -9.79 12.60
C GLY A 112 5.71 -8.56 11.71
N ARG A 113 6.83 -7.84 11.89
CA ARG A 113 7.19 -6.67 11.08
C ARG A 113 7.46 -7.05 9.63
N PHE A 114 8.16 -8.15 9.39
CA PHE A 114 8.40 -8.67 8.05
C PHE A 114 7.07 -8.92 7.32
N SER A 115 6.13 -9.61 7.98
CA SER A 115 4.82 -9.87 7.41
C SER A 115 4.03 -8.58 7.12
N SER A 116 4.04 -7.60 8.03
CA SER A 116 3.22 -6.40 7.88
C SER A 116 3.84 -5.32 6.99
N ALA A 117 5.15 -5.12 7.07
CA ALA A 117 5.86 -4.02 6.39
C ALA A 117 6.45 -4.43 5.03
N ILE A 118 6.71 -5.72 4.83
CA ILE A 118 7.30 -6.22 3.57
C ILE A 118 6.25 -7.01 2.79
N MET A 119 5.75 -8.11 3.35
CA MET A 119 4.88 -9.02 2.61
C MET A 119 3.51 -8.41 2.29
N GLY A 120 2.90 -7.67 3.22
CA GLY A 120 1.62 -6.99 2.99
C GLY A 120 1.65 -6.05 1.78
N PRO A 121 2.50 -4.99 1.80
CA PRO A 121 2.60 -4.05 0.68
C PRO A 121 3.06 -4.68 -0.64
N HIS A 122 3.92 -5.71 -0.57
CA HIS A 122 4.31 -6.45 -1.76
C HIS A 122 3.13 -7.24 -2.34
N PHE A 123 2.35 -7.90 -1.50
CA PHE A 123 1.15 -8.63 -1.93
C PHE A 123 0.11 -7.70 -2.55
N GLU A 124 -0.12 -6.52 -1.98
CA GLU A 124 -0.97 -5.49 -2.60
C GLU A 124 -0.49 -5.10 -4.01
N THR A 125 0.83 -5.00 -4.19
CA THR A 125 1.44 -4.71 -5.50
C THR A 125 1.15 -5.84 -6.50
N LEU A 126 1.35 -7.10 -6.10
CA LEU A 126 1.02 -8.26 -6.93
C LEU A 126 -0.47 -8.31 -7.29
N CYS A 127 -1.35 -7.93 -6.37
CA CYS A 127 -2.79 -7.86 -6.63
C CYS A 127 -3.14 -6.76 -7.66
N ARG A 128 -2.48 -5.60 -7.60
CA ARG A 128 -2.63 -4.54 -8.62
C ARG A 128 -2.05 -4.94 -9.98
N GLU A 129 -0.95 -5.68 -10.01
CA GLU A 129 -0.39 -6.23 -11.25
C GLU A 129 -1.32 -7.27 -11.87
N TYR A 130 -1.89 -8.15 -11.04
CA TYR A 130 -2.90 -9.12 -11.46
C TYR A 130 -4.12 -8.41 -12.05
N ALA A 131 -4.67 -7.41 -11.35
CA ALA A 131 -5.81 -6.63 -11.83
C ALA A 131 -5.48 -5.82 -13.09
N SER A 132 -4.25 -5.32 -13.24
CA SER A 132 -3.81 -4.66 -14.48
C SER A 132 -3.73 -5.63 -15.65
N ARG A 133 -3.27 -6.86 -15.41
CA ARG A 133 -3.04 -7.86 -16.47
C ARG A 133 -4.33 -8.54 -16.93
N TYR A 134 -5.22 -8.89 -16.00
CA TYR A 134 -6.42 -9.68 -16.28
C TYR A 134 -7.71 -8.89 -16.09
N GLY A 135 -7.62 -7.60 -15.77
CA GLY A 135 -8.78 -6.80 -15.42
C GLY A 135 -9.77 -6.59 -16.56
N ASP A 136 -9.31 -6.58 -17.82
CA ASP A 136 -10.21 -6.48 -18.97
C ASP A 136 -11.19 -7.66 -19.03
N ASP A 137 -10.71 -8.87 -18.72
CA ASP A 137 -11.54 -10.09 -18.69
C ASP A 137 -12.41 -10.17 -17.42
N LEU A 138 -11.90 -9.65 -16.29
CA LEU A 138 -12.56 -9.78 -14.98
C LEU A 138 -13.57 -8.66 -14.69
N PHE A 139 -13.29 -7.45 -15.15
CA PHE A 139 -13.99 -6.23 -14.76
C PHE A 139 -14.44 -5.38 -15.96
N GLY A 140 -14.09 -5.77 -17.19
CA GLY A 140 -14.26 -4.97 -18.40
C GLY A 140 -13.14 -3.94 -18.59
N PRO A 141 -13.26 -3.04 -19.60
CA PRO A 141 -12.16 -2.17 -20.03
C PRO A 141 -11.49 -1.41 -18.90
N VAL A 142 -10.18 -1.65 -18.71
CA VAL A 142 -9.34 -1.06 -17.69
C VAL A 142 -8.61 0.17 -18.25
N GLY A 143 -8.75 1.29 -17.56
CA GLY A 143 -7.98 2.51 -17.85
C GLY A 143 -6.86 2.76 -16.84
N GLU A 144 -7.12 2.48 -15.56
CA GLU A 144 -6.17 2.71 -14.48
C GLU A 144 -6.36 1.70 -13.36
N VAL A 145 -5.26 1.18 -12.85
CA VAL A 145 -5.21 0.37 -11.62
C VAL A 145 -4.27 1.03 -10.63
N ALA A 146 -4.76 1.37 -9.45
CA ALA A 146 -3.98 2.04 -8.42
C ALA A 146 -4.54 1.73 -7.01
N ALA A 147 -3.78 2.05 -5.97
CA ALA A 147 -4.33 2.17 -4.63
C ALA A 147 -5.15 3.48 -4.53
N GLY A 148 -6.11 3.54 -3.62
CA GLY A 148 -6.96 4.71 -3.47
C GLY A 148 -7.46 4.95 -2.06
N THR A 149 -7.78 6.20 -1.75
CA THR A 149 -8.36 6.60 -0.47
C THR A 149 -9.71 7.24 -0.67
N VAL A 150 -10.75 6.61 -0.14
CA VAL A 150 -12.10 7.17 -0.09
C VAL A 150 -12.31 7.81 1.28
N THR A 151 -12.53 9.13 1.29
CA THR A 151 -12.86 9.85 2.53
C THR A 151 -14.36 9.83 2.78
N ASP A 152 -14.77 9.39 3.96
CA ASP A 152 -16.12 9.46 4.51
C ASP A 152 -16.26 10.74 5.37
N PRO A 153 -16.96 11.79 4.89
CA PRO A 153 -17.15 13.00 5.67
C PRO A 153 -18.11 12.83 6.85
N GLY A 154 -18.98 11.81 6.84
CA GLY A 154 -20.01 11.57 7.85
C GLY A 154 -19.52 10.78 9.08
N SER A 155 -18.39 10.08 8.96
CA SER A 155 -17.80 9.36 10.09
C SER A 155 -17.28 10.30 11.19
N ARG A 156 -17.73 10.07 12.43
CA ARG A 156 -17.30 10.80 13.63
C ARG A 156 -15.94 10.34 14.14
N ASP A 157 -15.51 9.12 13.81
CA ASP A 157 -14.18 8.62 14.14
C ASP A 157 -13.17 9.04 13.05
N LYS A 158 -12.14 9.76 13.46
CA LYS A 158 -11.04 10.18 12.56
C LYS A 158 -10.36 9.00 11.86
N LYS A 159 -10.34 7.81 12.47
CA LYS A 159 -9.72 6.60 11.92
C LYS A 159 -10.57 5.94 10.84
N GLU A 160 -11.89 5.97 11.00
CA GLU A 160 -12.84 5.40 10.02
C GLU A 160 -13.20 6.39 8.91
N ARG A 161 -12.86 7.67 9.10
CA ARG A 161 -13.01 8.74 8.10
C ARG A 161 -12.32 8.47 6.75
N LYS A 162 -11.34 7.55 6.71
CA LYS A 162 -10.60 7.20 5.49
C LYS A 162 -10.64 5.71 5.27
N ILE A 163 -11.28 5.31 4.18
CA ILE A 163 -11.26 3.94 3.69
C ILE A 163 -10.12 3.84 2.67
N GLN A 164 -9.12 3.03 2.99
CA GLN A 164 -8.07 2.64 2.05
C GLN A 164 -8.61 1.52 1.17
N ILE A 165 -8.35 1.63 -0.12
CA ILE A 165 -8.63 0.64 -1.17
C ILE A 165 -7.27 0.22 -1.73
N ASP A 166 -6.94 -1.05 -1.56
CA ASP A 166 -5.62 -1.57 -1.93
C ASP A 166 -5.50 -1.76 -3.45
N VAL A 167 -6.62 -2.11 -4.10
CA VAL A 167 -6.75 -2.31 -5.55
C VAL A 167 -8.01 -1.61 -6.06
N ALA A 168 -7.87 -0.47 -6.71
CA ALA A 168 -8.97 0.20 -7.41
C ALA A 168 -8.75 0.07 -8.92
N VAL A 169 -9.78 -0.38 -9.64
CA VAL A 169 -9.79 -0.50 -11.10
C VAL A 169 -10.80 0.51 -11.65
N LEU A 170 -10.32 1.46 -12.44
CA LEU A 170 -11.14 2.48 -13.08
C LEU A 170 -11.18 2.25 -14.59
N SER A 171 -12.31 2.57 -15.21
CA SER A 171 -12.40 2.59 -16.66
C SER A 171 -11.50 3.68 -17.26
N PRO A 172 -11.22 3.62 -18.58
CA PRO A 172 -10.74 4.78 -19.31
C PRO A 172 -11.66 5.98 -19.04
N ALA A 173 -11.05 7.17 -18.96
CA ALA A 173 -11.78 8.40 -18.75
C ALA A 173 -12.28 8.93 -20.10
N PHE A 174 -13.59 9.19 -20.20
CA PHE A 174 -14.22 9.81 -21.35
C PHE A 174 -14.76 11.19 -20.96
N ALA A 175 -14.61 12.17 -21.85
CA ALA A 175 -15.04 13.54 -21.56
C ALA A 175 -16.56 13.61 -21.46
N GLY A 176 -17.07 14.21 -20.38
CA GLY A 176 -18.51 14.42 -20.17
C GLY A 176 -19.26 13.24 -19.55
N GLU A 177 -18.59 12.13 -19.26
CA GLU A 177 -19.19 10.96 -18.61
C GLU A 177 -18.62 10.74 -17.20
N PRO A 178 -19.46 10.33 -16.22
CA PRO A 178 -18.97 9.81 -14.94
C PRO A 178 -17.97 8.67 -15.16
N ARG A 179 -16.78 8.79 -14.56
CA ARG A 179 -15.77 7.73 -14.64
C ARG A 179 -16.30 6.48 -13.91
N LYS A 180 -16.21 5.32 -14.56
CA LYS A 180 -16.69 4.07 -13.96
C LYS A 180 -15.66 3.48 -13.01
N VAL A 181 -16.13 3.04 -11.84
CA VAL A 181 -15.37 2.20 -10.92
C VAL A 181 -15.67 0.75 -11.27
N ARG A 182 -14.71 0.08 -11.92
CA ARG A 182 -14.88 -1.31 -12.37
C ARG A 182 -14.69 -2.30 -11.23
N SER A 183 -13.72 -2.03 -10.34
CA SER A 183 -13.53 -2.83 -9.14
C SER A 183 -12.96 -2.04 -7.98
N LEU A 184 -13.36 -2.42 -6.77
CA LEU A 184 -12.73 -2.02 -5.51
C LEU A 184 -12.27 -3.28 -4.78
N GLY A 185 -11.04 -3.27 -4.29
CA GLY A 185 -10.47 -4.44 -3.66
C GLY A 185 -9.62 -4.17 -2.43
N GLU A 186 -9.60 -5.18 -1.57
CA GLU A 186 -8.81 -5.26 -0.34
C GLU A 186 -7.90 -6.50 -0.42
N ALA A 187 -6.64 -6.34 -0.04
CA ALA A 187 -5.66 -7.42 -0.05
C ALA A 187 -5.16 -7.73 1.37
N LYS A 188 -5.05 -9.03 1.71
CA LYS A 188 -4.52 -9.47 3.01
C LYS A 188 -3.60 -10.67 2.85
N TRP A 189 -2.33 -10.48 3.20
CA TRP A 189 -1.32 -11.54 3.14
C TRP A 189 -1.47 -12.58 4.27
N GLY A 190 -1.29 -12.17 5.53
CA GLY A 190 -1.16 -13.10 6.67
C GLY A 190 -2.43 -13.30 7.50
N LYS A 191 -3.60 -12.98 6.96
CA LYS A 191 -4.87 -13.05 7.71
C LYS A 191 -6.01 -13.58 6.83
N VAL A 192 -6.79 -14.50 7.38
CA VAL A 192 -8.05 -14.96 6.78
C VAL A 192 -9.01 -13.78 6.65
N MET A 193 -9.51 -13.55 5.44
CA MET A 193 -10.46 -12.47 5.16
C MET A 193 -11.89 -12.92 5.46
N GLY A 194 -12.67 -12.03 6.09
CA GLY A 194 -14.10 -12.19 6.33
C GLY A 194 -14.97 -11.03 5.86
N LEU A 195 -16.28 -11.13 6.11
CA LEU A 195 -17.31 -10.18 5.66
C LEU A 195 -17.00 -8.71 5.96
N ARG A 196 -16.37 -8.42 7.10
CA ARG A 196 -15.97 -7.05 7.46
C ARG A 196 -15.12 -6.33 6.39
N HIS A 197 -14.32 -7.09 5.62
CA HIS A 197 -13.52 -6.50 4.54
C HIS A 197 -14.40 -6.18 3.34
N LEU A 198 -15.35 -7.06 3.01
CA LEU A 198 -16.34 -6.84 1.97
C LEU A 198 -17.25 -5.64 2.30
N ASP A 199 -17.71 -5.52 3.54
CA ASP A 199 -18.57 -4.41 3.97
C ASP A 199 -17.86 -3.05 3.90
N ARG A 200 -16.56 -3.03 4.20
CA ARG A 200 -15.73 -1.84 4.00
C ARG A 200 -15.64 -1.43 2.53
N LEU A 201 -15.57 -2.39 1.61
CA LEU A 201 -15.59 -2.12 0.16
C LEU A 201 -16.97 -1.64 -0.31
N ARG A 202 -18.07 -2.20 0.22
CA ARG A 202 -19.43 -1.70 -0.02
C ARG A 202 -19.57 -0.24 0.41
N GLN A 203 -19.14 0.08 1.62
CA GLN A 203 -19.15 1.46 2.13
C GLN A 203 -18.35 2.41 1.22
N ALA A 204 -17.17 1.98 0.75
CA ALA A 204 -16.36 2.79 -0.16
C ALA A 204 -17.05 3.01 -1.52
N ARG A 205 -17.70 1.97 -2.07
CA ARG A 205 -18.49 2.07 -3.32
C ARG A 205 -19.60 3.10 -3.18
N ASP A 206 -20.37 3.01 -2.11
CA ASP A 206 -21.53 3.90 -1.88
C ASP A 206 -21.05 5.36 -1.70
N LEU A 207 -19.91 5.58 -1.04
CA LEU A 207 -19.28 6.90 -0.92
C LEU A 207 -18.75 7.45 -2.26
N LEU A 208 -18.31 6.58 -3.17
CA LEU A 208 -17.83 6.98 -4.50
C LEU A 208 -18.99 7.34 -5.43
N GLU A 209 -20.12 6.64 -5.32
CA GLU A 209 -21.35 6.99 -6.03
C GLU A 209 -21.80 8.42 -5.69
N VAL A 210 -21.84 8.77 -4.39
CA VAL A 210 -22.15 10.13 -3.93
C VAL A 210 -21.16 11.18 -4.47
N LYS A 211 -19.92 10.77 -4.79
CA LYS A 211 -18.90 11.64 -5.38
C LYS A 211 -18.98 11.74 -6.90
N GLY A 212 -19.99 11.14 -7.53
CA GLY A 212 -20.25 11.23 -8.97
C GLY A 212 -19.49 10.22 -9.82
N TYR A 213 -18.99 9.14 -9.23
CA TYR A 213 -18.50 7.98 -10.00
C TYR A 213 -19.68 7.08 -10.40
N ASP A 214 -19.60 6.44 -11.57
CA ASP A 214 -20.51 5.34 -11.89
C ASP A 214 -19.99 4.06 -11.22
N THR A 215 -20.74 3.56 -10.24
CA THR A 215 -20.39 2.38 -9.45
C THR A 215 -21.35 1.21 -9.69
N SER A 216 -22.27 1.33 -10.64
CA SER A 216 -23.37 0.38 -10.88
C SER A 216 -22.91 -1.05 -11.16
N GLU A 217 -21.79 -1.19 -11.88
CA GLU A 217 -21.17 -2.45 -12.29
C GLU A 217 -19.92 -2.80 -11.45
N THR A 218 -19.72 -2.17 -10.29
CA THR A 218 -18.50 -2.38 -9.49
C THR A 218 -18.42 -3.80 -8.95
N VAL A 219 -17.31 -4.49 -9.23
CA VAL A 219 -16.95 -5.76 -8.61
C VAL A 219 -16.15 -5.52 -7.33
N LEU A 220 -16.56 -6.11 -6.21
CA LEU A 220 -15.87 -6.06 -4.93
C LEU A 220 -14.93 -7.26 -4.80
N ALA A 221 -13.63 -7.03 -4.85
CA ALA A 221 -12.61 -8.08 -4.92
C ALA A 221 -11.85 -8.24 -3.60
N CYS A 222 -11.83 -9.46 -3.03
CA CYS A 222 -11.02 -9.80 -1.86
C CYS A 222 -9.83 -10.66 -2.29
N TYR A 223 -8.61 -10.15 -2.09
CA TYR A 223 -7.37 -10.85 -2.42
C TYR A 223 -6.77 -11.45 -1.14
N GLY A 224 -6.76 -12.78 -1.03
CA GLY A 224 -6.41 -13.51 0.19
C GLY A 224 -5.14 -14.36 0.07
N GLY A 225 -4.09 -14.00 0.82
CA GLY A 225 -2.88 -14.81 0.95
C GLY A 225 -3.02 -15.97 1.95
N ALA A 226 -3.93 -15.83 2.94
CA ALA A 226 -4.21 -16.86 3.94
C ALA A 226 -5.60 -17.51 3.80
N GLY A 227 -6.35 -17.15 2.74
CA GLY A 227 -7.71 -17.64 2.47
C GLY A 227 -8.84 -16.78 3.01
N PHE A 228 -10.05 -17.34 2.96
CA PHE A 228 -11.33 -16.68 3.24
C PHE A 228 -12.15 -17.49 4.25
N ASP A 229 -12.93 -16.82 5.10
CA ASP A 229 -13.88 -17.51 5.97
C ASP A 229 -15.14 -17.96 5.22
N GLU A 230 -15.92 -18.85 5.84
CA GLU A 230 -17.09 -19.47 5.23
C GLU A 230 -18.18 -18.45 4.86
N GLU A 231 -18.34 -17.40 5.67
CA GLU A 231 -19.34 -16.36 5.44
C GLU A 231 -19.00 -15.53 4.20
N LEU A 232 -17.73 -15.16 4.03
CA LEU A 232 -17.26 -14.45 2.83
C LEU A 232 -17.34 -15.33 1.57
N VAL A 233 -17.03 -16.62 1.69
CA VAL A 233 -17.21 -17.58 0.59
C VAL A 233 -18.69 -17.72 0.20
N ALA A 234 -19.59 -17.80 1.19
CA ALA A 234 -21.03 -17.86 0.93
C ALA A 234 -21.53 -16.58 0.25
N ALA A 235 -21.06 -15.40 0.69
CA ALA A 235 -21.39 -14.13 0.06
C ALA A 235 -20.95 -14.09 -1.42
N ALA A 236 -19.73 -14.54 -1.72
CA ALA A 236 -19.21 -14.61 -3.08
C ALA A 236 -19.99 -15.57 -3.99
N ARG A 237 -20.50 -16.67 -3.44
CA ARG A 237 -21.37 -17.60 -4.19
C ARG A 237 -22.75 -17.00 -4.48
N SER A 238 -23.25 -16.13 -3.61
CA SER A 238 -24.58 -15.53 -3.72
C SER A 238 -24.63 -14.28 -4.61
N ASP A 239 -23.50 -13.60 -4.79
CA ASP A 239 -23.41 -12.34 -5.54
C ASP A 239 -22.24 -12.40 -6.52
N ALA A 240 -22.55 -12.46 -7.82
CA ALA A 240 -21.54 -12.50 -8.89
C ALA A 240 -20.65 -11.24 -8.94
N ARG A 241 -21.03 -10.16 -8.25
CA ARG A 241 -20.19 -8.95 -8.11
C ARG A 241 -19.21 -9.02 -6.93
N VAL A 242 -19.09 -10.16 -6.25
CA VAL A 242 -18.09 -10.40 -5.22
C VAL A 242 -17.08 -11.43 -5.73
N LEU A 243 -15.83 -10.99 -5.91
CA LEU A 243 -14.74 -11.82 -6.41
C LEU A 243 -13.78 -12.18 -5.29
N LEU A 244 -13.42 -13.46 -5.18
CA LEU A 244 -12.38 -13.95 -4.29
C LEU A 244 -11.17 -14.37 -5.12
N VAL A 245 -9.99 -13.83 -4.79
CA VAL A 245 -8.73 -14.16 -5.47
C VAL A 245 -7.74 -14.71 -4.44
N ASP A 246 -7.55 -16.02 -4.43
CA ASP A 246 -6.54 -16.70 -3.61
C ASP A 246 -5.18 -16.79 -4.34
N LEU A 247 -4.15 -17.32 -3.66
CA LEU A 247 -2.83 -17.51 -4.27
C LEU A 247 -2.86 -18.42 -5.52
N PRO A 248 -3.56 -19.58 -5.52
CA PRO A 248 -3.74 -20.36 -6.73
C PRO A 248 -4.26 -19.53 -7.91
N THR A 249 -5.31 -18.74 -7.72
CA THR A 249 -5.90 -17.89 -8.76
C THR A 249 -4.92 -16.80 -9.20
N LEU A 250 -4.28 -16.11 -8.24
CA LEU A 250 -3.33 -15.02 -8.50
C LEU A 250 -2.12 -15.49 -9.34
N TYR A 251 -1.61 -16.69 -9.09
CA TYR A 251 -0.46 -17.27 -9.80
C TYR A 251 -0.85 -18.17 -11.00
N GLY A 252 -2.14 -18.28 -11.34
CA GLY A 252 -2.61 -19.06 -12.48
C GLY A 252 -2.56 -20.58 -12.28
N SER A 253 -2.57 -21.04 -11.02
CA SER A 253 -2.56 -22.46 -10.64
C SER A 253 -3.89 -23.18 -10.85
N THR A 254 -4.92 -22.50 -11.37
CA THR A 254 -6.20 -23.14 -11.69
C THR A 254 -6.55 -22.93 -13.15
N VAL A 255 -6.15 -23.91 -13.96
CA VAL A 255 -6.85 -24.25 -15.20
C VAL A 255 -8.02 -25.17 -14.83
N SER A 256 -9.24 -24.68 -14.96
CA SER A 256 -10.29 -25.27 -15.81
C SER A 256 -11.59 -24.48 -15.63
N ARG A 257 -12.13 -24.06 -16.77
CA ARG A 257 -13.54 -23.64 -16.92
C ARG A 257 -14.48 -24.80 -16.62
#